data_AF-A0A2U1VSX3-F1
#
_entry.id   AF-A0A2U1VSX3-F1
#
_cell.length_a   1.000
_cell.length_b   1.000
_cell.length_c   1.000
_cell.angle_alpha   90.00
_cell.angle_beta   90.00
_cell.angle_gamma   90.00
#
_symmetry.space_group_name_H-M   'P 1'
#
loop_
_entity.id
_entity.type
_entity.pdbx_description
1 polymer ?
#
loop_
_entity_poly.entity_id
_entity_poly.type
_entity_poly.pdbx_seq_one_letter_code
_entity_poly.pdbx_strand_id
1 'polypeptide(L)'
;MPPSKAPLEDLRREIDQIDNQLHDLLMRRAQVVERIGAAKGPGGIFLRPGREAVILRRLMARHTGSFPAGVVVRIWREMISALTRLQGPFAVAVYAPEDRRGFWDVARDHFGSFVPMTAVNSPVAAVRAVSEGTATVGIVPYPAEDDADPWWRFLVSGDVRTPRVVARLPFGGRGNARGEDRDALAIGLIPHEPTGDDRTLLGIELGGDLSRGRFKDMLESVGLPAVGFCTWHARDLHGASVHLVEVADFVDPQDPRLSALVERLGDIPARVNTIGGYAVPLRLP
;
A
#
# COMPACT_ATOMS: atom_id res chain seq x y z
N MET A 1 -56.31 8.86 -9.63
CA MET A 1 -55.28 9.11 -10.67
C MET A 1 -54.06 8.29 -10.31
N PRO A 2 -53.53 7.43 -11.19
CA PRO A 2 -52.23 6.82 -10.93
C PRO A 2 -51.18 7.94 -10.93
N PRO A 3 -50.11 7.84 -10.11
CA PRO A 3 -49.07 8.86 -10.08
C PRO A 3 -48.51 9.05 -11.48
N SER A 4 -48.42 10.32 -11.90
CA SER A 4 -47.84 10.74 -13.17
C SER A 4 -46.45 10.14 -13.29
N LYS A 5 -46.31 9.12 -14.15
CA LYS A 5 -45.01 8.77 -14.72
C LYS A 5 -44.57 10.06 -15.46
N ALA A 6 -43.61 10.81 -14.93
CA ALA A 6 -42.60 11.33 -15.86
C ALA A 6 -42.21 10.09 -16.67
N PRO A 7 -42.59 10.01 -17.96
CA PRO A 7 -42.61 8.76 -18.68
C PRO A 7 -41.21 8.21 -18.55
N LEU A 8 -41.06 6.98 -18.07
CA LEU A 8 -39.78 6.31 -17.78
C LEU A 8 -38.66 6.63 -18.79
N GLU A 9 -39.03 6.87 -20.04
CA GLU A 9 -38.19 7.39 -21.14
C GLU A 9 -37.50 8.73 -20.87
N ASP A 10 -38.15 9.71 -20.22
CA ASP A 10 -37.54 10.98 -19.83
C ASP A 10 -36.40 10.76 -18.82
N LEU A 11 -36.63 9.92 -17.81
CA LEU A 11 -35.61 9.55 -16.83
C LEU A 11 -34.46 8.76 -17.48
N ARG A 12 -34.75 7.91 -18.45
CA ARG A 12 -33.72 7.20 -19.23
C ARG A 12 -32.88 8.17 -20.05
N ARG A 13 -33.51 9.13 -20.73
CA ARG A 13 -32.80 10.18 -21.47
C ARG A 13 -31.93 11.03 -20.55
N GLU A 14 -32.38 11.31 -19.33
CA GLU A 14 -31.56 11.98 -18.33
C GLU A 14 -30.32 11.15 -17.95
N ILE A 15 -30.47 9.84 -17.73
CA ILE A 15 -29.34 8.93 -17.50
C ILE A 15 -28.37 8.92 -18.69
N ASP A 16 -28.87 8.79 -19.93
CA ASP A 16 -28.02 8.79 -21.12
C ASP A 16 -27.20 10.10 -21.23
N GLN A 17 -27.81 11.24 -20.91
CA GLN A 17 -27.12 12.53 -20.88
C GLN A 17 -26.04 12.57 -19.80
N ILE A 18 -26.31 12.03 -18.61
CA ILE A 18 -25.34 11.92 -17.52
C ILE A 18 -24.19 11.00 -17.92
N ASP A 19 -24.47 9.84 -18.51
CA ASP A 19 -23.47 8.86 -18.92
C ASP A 19 -22.53 9.42 -20.00
N ASN A 20 -23.07 10.16 -20.97
CA ASN A 20 -22.26 10.87 -21.96
C ASN A 20 -21.34 11.90 -21.29
N GLN A 21 -21.84 12.70 -20.34
CA GLN A 21 -21.02 13.67 -19.60
C GLN A 21 -19.95 12.99 -18.75
N LEU A 22 -20.28 11.87 -18.09
CA LEU A 22 -19.31 11.07 -17.34
C LEU A 22 -18.20 10.57 -18.27
N HIS A 23 -18.56 10.00 -19.41
CA HIS A 23 -17.59 9.54 -20.41
C HIS A 23 -16.68 10.67 -20.90
N ASP A 24 -17.23 11.83 -21.24
CA ASP A 24 -16.46 13.01 -21.65
C ASP A 24 -15.48 13.48 -20.56
N LEU A 25 -15.92 13.48 -19.30
CA LEU A 25 -15.06 13.80 -18.16
C LEU A 25 -13.94 12.77 -17.97
N LEU A 26 -14.21 11.48 -18.20
CA LEU A 26 -13.19 10.42 -18.18
C LEU A 26 -12.15 10.63 -19.27
N MET A 27 -12.58 10.92 -20.50
CA MET A 27 -11.68 11.21 -21.62
C MET A 27 -10.84 12.45 -21.35
N ARG A 28 -11.46 13.51 -20.81
CA ARG A 28 -10.74 14.72 -20.41
C ARG A 28 -9.71 14.44 -19.32
N ARG A 29 -10.05 13.60 -18.34
CA ARG A 29 -9.12 13.19 -17.28
C ARG A 29 -7.93 12.42 -17.86
N ALA A 30 -8.15 11.51 -18.81
CA ALA A 30 -7.10 10.77 -19.48
C ALA A 30 -6.11 11.71 -20.20
N GLN A 31 -6.61 12.65 -21.00
CA GLN A 31 -5.80 13.66 -21.69
C GLN A 31 -4.93 14.50 -20.73
N VAL A 32 -5.47 14.85 -19.55
CA VAL A 32 -4.70 15.58 -18.53
C VAL A 32 -3.58 14.71 -17.96
N VAL A 33 -3.84 13.42 -17.71
CA VAL A 33 -2.81 12.49 -17.22
C VAL A 33 -1.71 12.28 -18.26
N GLU A 34 -2.03 12.15 -19.54
CA GLU A 34 -1.04 12.06 -20.62
C GLU A 34 -0.13 13.29 -20.64
N ARG A 35 -0.70 14.50 -20.52
CA ARG A 35 0.06 15.75 -20.42
C ARG A 35 0.96 15.79 -19.18
N ILE A 36 0.49 15.26 -18.04
CA ILE A 36 1.30 15.13 -16.82
C ILE A 36 2.47 14.17 -17.07
N GLY A 37 2.22 13.03 -17.72
CA GLY A 37 3.24 12.06 -18.10
C GLY A 37 4.31 12.69 -19.00
N ALA A 38 3.90 13.41 -20.04
CA ALA A 38 4.81 14.11 -20.95
C ALA A 38 5.67 15.16 -20.21
N ALA A 39 5.12 15.85 -19.21
CA ALA A 39 5.85 16.86 -18.44
C ALA A 39 6.89 16.27 -17.46
N LYS A 40 6.71 15.02 -16.99
CA LYS A 40 7.67 14.36 -16.08
C LYS A 40 8.94 13.87 -16.77
N GLY A 41 8.91 13.72 -18.09
CA GLY A 41 10.02 13.17 -18.87
C GLY A 41 10.25 11.66 -18.66
N PRO A 42 11.26 11.08 -19.35
CA PRO A 42 11.61 9.67 -19.22
C PRO A 42 12.03 9.32 -17.80
N GLY A 43 11.51 8.21 -17.25
CA GLY A 43 11.88 7.72 -15.91
C GLY A 43 11.15 8.38 -14.74
N GLY A 44 10.15 9.23 -15.01
CA GLY A 44 9.31 9.79 -13.95
C GLY A 44 8.53 8.72 -13.19
N ILE A 45 8.41 8.86 -11.88
CA ILE A 45 7.60 7.95 -11.05
C ILE A 45 6.12 8.17 -11.36
N PHE A 46 5.47 7.14 -11.91
CA PHE A 46 4.06 7.21 -12.32
C PHE A 46 3.09 6.70 -11.24
N LEU A 47 3.50 5.70 -10.45
CA LEU A 47 2.72 5.19 -9.33
C LEU A 47 2.99 6.03 -8.07
N ARG A 48 1.94 6.65 -7.52
CA ARG A 48 2.04 7.48 -6.30
C ARG A 48 0.94 7.10 -5.30
N PRO A 49 1.08 6.00 -4.55
CA PRO A 49 0.02 5.48 -3.70
C PRO A 49 -0.46 6.49 -2.65
N GLY A 50 0.43 7.32 -2.10
CA GLY A 50 0.06 8.38 -1.17
C GLY A 50 -0.88 9.41 -1.80
N ARG A 51 -0.62 9.83 -3.04
CA ARG A 51 -1.50 10.73 -3.80
C ARG A 51 -2.88 10.11 -4.03
N GLU A 52 -2.94 8.82 -4.32
CA GLU A 52 -4.20 8.08 -4.51
C GLU A 52 -5.02 8.04 -3.23
N ALA A 53 -4.38 7.75 -2.09
CA ALA A 53 -5.02 7.75 -0.78
C ALA A 53 -5.64 9.12 -0.46
N VAL A 54 -4.91 10.22 -0.70
CA VAL A 54 -5.42 11.59 -0.52
C VAL A 54 -6.62 11.87 -1.44
N ILE A 55 -6.60 11.42 -2.69
CA ILE A 55 -7.75 11.56 -3.61
C ILE A 55 -8.98 10.85 -3.04
N LEU A 56 -8.82 9.59 -2.64
CA LEU A 56 -9.91 8.76 -2.14
C LEU A 56 -10.47 9.30 -0.82
N ARG A 57 -9.62 9.70 0.15
CA ARG A 57 -10.05 10.34 1.40
C ARG A 57 -10.87 11.60 1.14
N ARG A 58 -10.40 12.48 0.24
CA ARG A 58 -11.13 13.70 -0.14
C ARG A 58 -12.50 13.36 -0.75
N LEU A 59 -12.60 12.31 -1.55
CA LEU A 59 -13.88 11.88 -2.13
C LEU A 59 -14.82 11.32 -1.08
N MET A 60 -14.32 10.53 -0.12
CA MET A 60 -15.12 10.02 0.99
C MET A 60 -15.60 11.14 1.92
N ALA A 61 -14.73 12.13 2.22
CA ALA A 61 -15.09 13.26 3.08
C ALA A 61 -16.21 14.14 2.51
N ARG A 62 -16.35 14.22 1.17
CA ARG A 62 -17.41 14.97 0.50
C ARG A 62 -18.60 14.11 0.06
N HIS A 63 -18.53 12.80 0.30
CA HIS A 63 -19.53 11.86 -0.19
C HIS A 63 -20.84 12.06 0.55
N THR A 64 -21.92 12.23 -0.21
CA THR A 64 -23.29 12.40 0.28
C THR A 64 -24.25 11.69 -0.67
N GLY A 65 -25.44 11.33 -0.19
CA GLY A 65 -26.45 10.63 -0.97
C GLY A 65 -26.40 9.10 -0.81
N SER A 66 -27.14 8.40 -1.67
CA SER A 66 -27.42 6.96 -1.54
C SER A 66 -26.46 6.05 -2.29
N PHE A 67 -25.57 6.58 -3.12
CA PHE A 67 -24.65 5.76 -3.90
C PHE A 67 -23.60 5.11 -2.98
N PRO A 68 -23.34 3.79 -3.01
CA PRO A 68 -22.47 3.15 -2.02
C PRO A 68 -21.02 3.66 -2.05
N ALA A 69 -20.51 4.17 -0.92
CA ALA A 69 -19.16 4.72 -0.79
C ALA A 69 -18.05 3.75 -1.24
N GLY A 70 -18.18 2.45 -0.91
CA GLY A 70 -17.22 1.43 -1.33
C GLY A 70 -17.17 1.23 -2.85
N VAL A 71 -18.28 1.46 -3.55
CA VAL A 71 -18.32 1.38 -5.03
C VAL A 71 -17.62 2.59 -5.64
N VAL A 72 -17.75 3.78 -5.05
CA VAL A 72 -16.97 4.97 -5.46
C VAL A 72 -15.48 4.68 -5.37
N VAL A 73 -15.01 4.07 -4.27
CA VAL A 73 -13.59 3.72 -4.13
C VAL A 73 -13.14 2.77 -5.25
N ARG A 74 -13.92 1.72 -5.55
CA ARG A 74 -13.60 0.76 -6.61
C ARG A 74 -13.54 1.40 -8.00
N ILE A 75 -14.50 2.26 -8.34
CA ILE A 75 -14.51 3.01 -9.61
C ILE A 75 -13.26 3.87 -9.71
N TRP A 76 -12.89 4.60 -8.65
CA TRP A 76 -11.69 5.43 -8.66
C TRP A 76 -10.40 4.62 -8.75
N ARG A 77 -10.32 3.45 -8.11
CA ARG A 77 -9.15 2.57 -8.23
C ARG A 77 -8.97 2.05 -9.65
N GLU A 78 -10.02 1.52 -10.29
CA GLU A 78 -9.97 1.06 -11.68
C GLU A 78 -9.46 2.19 -12.60
N MET A 79 -10.05 3.38 -12.47
CA MET A 79 -9.64 4.55 -13.25
C MET A 79 -8.21 4.99 -12.97
N ILE A 80 -7.75 4.96 -11.73
CA ILE A 80 -6.38 5.35 -11.36
C ILE A 80 -5.39 4.35 -11.96
N SER A 81 -5.62 3.05 -11.76
CA SER A 81 -4.72 1.99 -12.26
C SER A 81 -4.62 1.98 -13.78
N ALA A 82 -5.74 2.17 -14.50
CA ALA A 82 -5.73 2.29 -15.95
C ALA A 82 -4.89 3.49 -16.43
N LEU A 83 -5.07 4.67 -15.82
CA LEU A 83 -4.33 5.88 -16.18
C LEU A 83 -2.85 5.86 -15.75
N THR A 84 -2.51 5.15 -14.68
CA THR A 84 -1.11 4.90 -14.31
C THR A 84 -0.41 4.07 -15.38
N ARG A 85 -1.09 3.05 -15.93
CA ARG A 85 -0.56 2.21 -17.01
C ARG A 85 -0.40 2.96 -18.34
N LEU A 86 -1.19 3.99 -18.62
CA LEU A 86 -0.99 4.84 -19.81
C LEU A 86 0.35 5.60 -19.76
N GLN A 87 0.88 5.85 -18.56
CA GLN A 87 2.14 6.59 -18.41
C GLN A 87 3.39 5.70 -18.52
N GLY A 88 3.26 4.37 -18.40
CA GLY A 88 4.40 3.45 -18.54
C GLY A 88 4.09 2.00 -18.18
N PRO A 89 5.09 1.10 -18.31
CA PRO A 89 4.94 -0.31 -17.95
C PRO A 89 4.51 -0.46 -16.49
N PHE A 90 3.35 -1.09 -16.30
CA PHE A 90 2.80 -1.39 -14.98
C PHE A 90 2.35 -2.85 -14.92
N ALA A 91 3.01 -3.65 -14.08
CA ALA A 91 2.70 -5.05 -13.84
C ALA A 91 2.83 -5.40 -12.35
N VAL A 92 2.06 -6.39 -11.89
CA VAL A 92 1.99 -6.78 -10.49
C VAL A 92 2.36 -8.26 -10.33
N ALA A 93 3.34 -8.58 -9.49
CA ALA A 93 3.61 -9.95 -9.05
C ALA A 93 2.84 -10.22 -7.74
N VAL A 94 2.02 -11.27 -7.70
CA VAL A 94 1.14 -11.56 -6.57
C VAL A 94 1.49 -12.88 -5.92
N TYR A 95 1.82 -12.86 -4.62
CA TYR A 95 1.87 -14.08 -3.83
C TYR A 95 0.47 -14.71 -3.77
N ALA A 96 0.25 -15.73 -4.59
CA ALA A 96 -1.03 -16.41 -4.72
C ALA A 96 -0.81 -17.89 -5.10
N PRO A 97 -0.18 -18.69 -4.22
CA PRO A 97 -0.14 -20.13 -4.41
C PRO A 97 -1.56 -20.73 -4.40
N GLU A 98 -1.68 -21.97 -4.84
CA GLU A 98 -2.98 -22.60 -5.12
C GLU A 98 -3.97 -22.58 -3.94
N ASP A 99 -3.47 -22.65 -2.71
CA ASP A 99 -4.21 -22.62 -1.45
C ASP A 99 -4.44 -21.18 -0.91
N ARG A 100 -3.67 -20.19 -1.37
CA ARG A 100 -3.73 -18.79 -0.92
C ARG A 100 -4.19 -17.80 -2.01
N ARG A 101 -5.09 -18.21 -2.90
CA ARG A 101 -5.60 -17.37 -4.03
C ARG A 101 -6.26 -16.04 -3.66
N GLY A 102 -6.78 -15.85 -2.44
CA GLY A 102 -7.44 -14.60 -2.03
C GLY A 102 -6.57 -13.33 -2.13
N PHE A 103 -5.24 -13.44 -2.13
CA PHE A 103 -4.37 -12.29 -2.42
C PHE A 103 -4.51 -11.77 -3.85
N TRP A 104 -4.88 -12.65 -4.79
CA TRP A 104 -5.23 -12.25 -6.15
C TRP A 104 -6.46 -11.34 -6.17
N ASP A 105 -7.49 -11.69 -5.39
CA ASP A 105 -8.70 -10.87 -5.31
C ASP A 105 -8.41 -9.52 -4.65
N VAL A 106 -7.59 -9.50 -3.59
CA VAL A 106 -7.15 -8.27 -2.93
C VAL A 106 -6.33 -7.38 -3.87
N ALA A 107 -5.45 -7.98 -4.68
CA ALA A 107 -4.69 -7.26 -5.69
C ALA A 107 -5.59 -6.71 -6.81
N ARG A 108 -6.53 -7.52 -7.32
CA ARG A 108 -7.52 -7.10 -8.33
C ARG A 108 -8.41 -5.98 -7.84
N ASP A 109 -8.84 -6.03 -6.57
CA ASP A 109 -9.63 -4.98 -5.92
C ASP A 109 -8.87 -3.64 -5.84
N HIS A 110 -7.54 -3.68 -5.83
CA HIS A 110 -6.71 -2.49 -5.73
C HIS A 110 -6.22 -1.96 -7.09
N PHE A 111 -5.73 -2.85 -7.95
CA PHE A 111 -5.11 -2.51 -9.24
C PHE A 111 -6.06 -2.64 -10.43
N GLY A 112 -7.29 -3.05 -10.17
CA GLY A 112 -8.33 -3.19 -11.17
C GLY A 112 -8.16 -4.42 -12.04
N SER A 113 -8.96 -4.45 -13.10
CA SER A 113 -9.09 -5.62 -14.00
C SER A 113 -8.11 -5.61 -15.18
N PHE A 114 -7.50 -4.47 -15.47
CA PHE A 114 -6.69 -4.25 -16.67
C PHE A 114 -5.18 -4.39 -16.46
N VAL A 115 -4.69 -4.23 -15.23
CA VAL A 115 -3.26 -4.32 -14.93
C VAL A 115 -2.81 -5.79 -15.01
N PRO A 116 -1.77 -6.12 -15.80
CA PRO A 116 -1.22 -7.47 -15.86
C PRO A 116 -0.76 -7.95 -14.48
N MET A 117 -1.21 -9.14 -14.09
CA MET A 117 -0.87 -9.78 -12.83
C MET A 117 -0.25 -11.15 -13.09
N THR A 118 0.82 -11.48 -12.36
CA THR A 118 1.48 -12.78 -12.41
C THR A 118 1.47 -13.41 -11.03
N ALA A 119 0.97 -14.64 -10.91
CA ALA A 119 0.99 -15.37 -9.65
C ALA A 119 2.40 -15.91 -9.37
N VAL A 120 2.85 -15.77 -8.13
CA VAL A 120 4.11 -16.35 -7.63
C VAL A 120 3.84 -17.19 -6.38
N ASN A 121 4.69 -18.19 -6.16
CA ASN A 121 4.48 -19.22 -5.14
C ASN A 121 5.09 -18.89 -3.77
N SER A 122 5.83 -17.78 -3.63
CA SER A 122 6.34 -17.30 -2.35
C SER A 122 6.36 -15.77 -2.28
N PRO A 123 6.25 -15.16 -1.07
CA PRO A 123 6.36 -13.71 -0.93
C PRO A 123 7.74 -13.19 -1.37
N VAL A 124 8.80 -13.97 -1.13
CA VAL A 124 10.17 -13.65 -1.56
C VAL A 124 10.28 -13.60 -3.08
N ALA A 125 9.54 -14.43 -3.82
CA ALA A 125 9.49 -14.34 -5.28
C ALA A 125 8.84 -13.03 -5.74
N ALA A 126 7.83 -12.51 -5.02
CA ALA A 126 7.25 -11.19 -5.31
C ALA A 126 8.25 -10.06 -5.03
N VAL A 127 9.02 -10.15 -3.93
CA VAL A 127 10.12 -9.20 -3.62
C VAL A 127 11.16 -9.20 -4.75
N ARG A 128 11.61 -10.38 -5.17
CA ARG A 128 12.60 -10.53 -6.25
C ARG A 128 12.08 -9.96 -7.58
N ALA A 129 10.84 -10.23 -7.94
CA ALA A 129 10.25 -9.72 -9.17
C ALA A 129 10.29 -8.18 -9.26
N VAL A 130 10.07 -7.51 -8.12
CA VAL A 130 10.18 -6.05 -8.04
C VAL A 130 11.63 -5.58 -8.08
N SER A 131 12.53 -6.21 -7.31
CA SER A 131 13.96 -5.87 -7.30
C SER A 131 14.64 -6.01 -8.65
N GLU A 132 14.23 -7.01 -9.43
CA GLU A 132 14.76 -7.29 -10.77
C GLU A 132 14.04 -6.47 -11.87
N GLY A 133 12.98 -5.73 -11.50
CA GLY A 133 12.19 -4.93 -12.44
C GLY A 133 11.31 -5.73 -13.39
N THR A 134 11.10 -7.03 -13.14
CA THR A 134 10.15 -7.86 -13.91
C THR A 134 8.69 -7.61 -13.52
N ALA A 135 8.46 -7.02 -12.34
CA ALA A 135 7.19 -6.43 -11.93
C ALA A 135 7.42 -5.03 -11.34
N THR A 136 6.43 -4.15 -11.49
CA THR A 136 6.46 -2.79 -10.89
C THR A 136 6.09 -2.84 -9.42
N VAL A 137 5.16 -3.73 -9.06
CA VAL A 137 4.65 -3.90 -7.70
C VAL A 137 4.60 -5.38 -7.36
N GLY A 138 4.90 -5.71 -6.10
CA GLY A 138 4.73 -7.03 -5.52
C GLY A 138 3.61 -7.01 -4.48
N ILE A 139 2.85 -8.10 -4.36
CA ILE A 139 1.83 -8.28 -3.32
C ILE A 139 2.28 -9.43 -2.42
N VAL A 140 2.40 -9.10 -1.14
CA VAL A 140 2.92 -9.97 -0.09
C VAL A 140 1.94 -9.99 1.08
N PRO A 141 1.88 -11.09 1.86
CA PRO A 141 0.98 -11.18 2.99
C PRO A 141 1.35 -10.15 4.06
N TYR A 142 0.36 -9.70 4.83
CA TYR A 142 0.64 -8.90 6.02
C TYR A 142 1.58 -9.68 6.98
N PRO A 143 2.59 -9.03 7.57
CA PRO A 143 3.51 -9.67 8.52
C PRO A 143 2.77 -10.32 9.70
N ALA A 144 3.15 -11.55 10.05
CA ALA A 144 2.65 -12.27 11.21
C ALA A 144 3.78 -12.54 12.21
N GLU A 145 3.45 -12.59 13.51
CA GLU A 145 4.45 -12.81 14.57
C GLU A 145 5.03 -14.25 14.56
N ASP A 146 4.26 -15.22 14.07
CA ASP A 146 4.59 -16.65 14.06
C ASP A 146 5.20 -17.14 12.73
N ASP A 147 5.57 -16.23 11.82
CA ASP A 147 6.22 -16.57 10.56
C ASP A 147 7.69 -16.98 10.78
N ALA A 148 8.02 -18.24 10.48
CA ALA A 148 9.35 -18.81 10.67
C ALA A 148 10.38 -18.33 9.63
N ASP A 149 9.95 -17.84 8.45
CA ASP A 149 10.82 -17.27 7.42
C ASP A 149 10.19 -15.99 6.84
N PRO A 150 10.18 -14.90 7.64
CA PRO A 150 9.47 -13.69 7.29
C PRO A 150 10.12 -12.98 6.10
N TRP A 151 9.33 -12.76 5.05
CA TRP A 151 9.77 -12.08 3.84
C TRP A 151 10.24 -10.64 4.06
N TRP A 152 9.73 -9.97 5.10
CA TRP A 152 10.05 -8.56 5.36
C TRP A 152 11.52 -8.34 5.72
N ARG A 153 12.24 -9.39 6.17
CA ARG A 153 13.69 -9.31 6.47
C ARG A 153 14.52 -8.91 5.25
N PHE A 154 14.08 -9.31 4.06
CA PHE A 154 14.74 -8.96 2.80
C PHE A 154 14.60 -7.48 2.43
N LEU A 155 13.69 -6.75 3.10
CA LEU A 155 13.52 -5.32 2.91
C LEU A 155 14.36 -4.46 3.88
N VAL A 156 15.00 -5.08 4.88
CA VAL A 156 15.88 -4.41 5.86
C VAL A 156 17.25 -4.14 5.23
N SER A 157 17.25 -3.32 4.19
CA SER A 157 18.44 -2.95 3.43
C SER A 157 18.33 -1.52 2.92
N GLY A 158 19.48 -0.85 2.78
CA GLY A 158 19.60 0.49 2.19
C GLY A 158 19.79 0.48 0.67
N ASP A 159 19.84 -0.70 0.02
CA ASP A 159 20.02 -0.80 -1.44
C ASP A 159 18.85 -0.12 -2.18
N VAL A 160 19.15 0.65 -3.21
CA VAL A 160 18.17 1.34 -4.07
C VAL A 160 17.23 0.38 -4.80
N ARG A 161 17.64 -0.88 -4.99
CA ARG A 161 16.83 -1.96 -5.58
C ARG A 161 16.05 -2.76 -4.55
N THR A 162 16.14 -2.41 -3.27
CA THR A 162 15.31 -3.01 -2.23
C THR A 162 13.91 -2.38 -2.29
N PRO A 163 12.85 -3.17 -2.53
CA PRO A 163 11.49 -2.67 -2.54
C PRO A 163 11.11 -2.09 -1.19
N ARG A 164 10.22 -1.10 -1.20
CA ARG A 164 9.60 -0.55 -0.01
C ARG A 164 8.14 -0.93 0.03
N VAL A 165 7.57 -1.05 1.23
CA VAL A 165 6.11 -1.09 1.38
C VAL A 165 5.55 0.26 0.97
N VAL A 166 4.50 0.25 0.13
CA VAL A 166 3.92 1.45 -0.47
C VAL A 166 2.40 1.56 -0.26
N ALA A 167 1.72 0.46 0.08
CA ALA A 167 0.30 0.47 0.40
C ALA A 167 -0.09 -0.74 1.26
N ARG A 168 -1.15 -0.58 2.06
CA ARG A 168 -1.89 -1.68 2.71
C ARG A 168 -3.19 -1.92 1.99
N LEU A 169 -3.50 -3.20 1.80
CA LEU A 169 -4.65 -3.68 1.04
C LEU A 169 -5.54 -4.56 1.94
N PRO A 170 -6.87 -4.50 1.77
CA PRO A 170 -7.59 -3.59 0.88
C PRO A 170 -7.75 -2.19 1.49
N PHE A 171 -7.57 -1.15 0.66
CA PHE A 171 -7.64 0.24 1.13
C PHE A 171 -9.07 0.75 1.39
N GLY A 172 -10.05 0.23 0.65
CA GLY A 172 -11.47 0.61 0.74
C GLY A 172 -12.32 -0.40 1.50
N GLY A 173 -11.71 -1.23 2.35
CA GLY A 173 -12.40 -2.37 2.96
C GLY A 173 -12.58 -3.56 2.02
N ARG A 174 -13.05 -4.68 2.57
CA ARG A 174 -13.02 -6.01 1.92
C ARG A 174 -14.18 -6.28 0.97
N GLY A 175 -15.27 -5.52 1.07
CA GLY A 175 -16.48 -5.82 0.30
C GLY A 175 -16.96 -7.25 0.54
N ASN A 176 -17.19 -8.01 -0.53
CA ASN A 176 -17.65 -9.40 -0.51
C ASN A 176 -16.54 -10.43 -0.78
N ALA A 177 -15.27 -10.06 -0.62
CA ALA A 177 -14.14 -10.98 -0.82
C ALA A 177 -14.29 -12.25 0.04
N ARG A 178 -13.97 -13.40 -0.55
CA ARG A 178 -14.08 -14.71 0.11
C ARG A 178 -12.78 -15.06 0.83
N GLY A 179 -12.90 -15.72 1.99
CA GLY A 179 -11.77 -16.22 2.76
C GLY A 179 -11.38 -15.34 3.95
N GLU A 180 -10.55 -15.89 4.82
CA GLU A 180 -10.06 -15.24 6.05
C GLU A 180 -9.22 -14.00 5.76
N ASP A 181 -9.08 -13.16 6.79
CA ASP A 181 -8.41 -11.86 6.92
C ASP A 181 -7.08 -11.66 6.15
N ARG A 182 -7.14 -11.65 4.82
CA ARG A 182 -5.98 -11.46 3.93
C ARG A 182 -5.67 -9.99 3.71
N ASP A 183 -5.33 -9.30 4.78
CA ASP A 183 -4.62 -8.03 4.61
C ASP A 183 -3.29 -8.32 3.90
N ALA A 184 -2.94 -7.45 2.97
CA ALA A 184 -1.73 -7.58 2.18
C ALA A 184 -0.99 -6.26 2.16
N LEU A 185 0.30 -6.34 1.87
CA LEU A 185 1.12 -5.17 1.59
C LEU A 185 1.49 -5.18 0.11
N ALA A 186 1.44 -3.99 -0.49
CA ALA A 186 2.05 -3.75 -1.79
C ALA A 186 3.46 -3.24 -1.58
N ILE A 187 4.41 -3.78 -2.34
CA ILE A 187 5.82 -3.36 -2.33
C ILE A 187 6.22 -2.85 -3.71
N GLY A 188 7.09 -1.83 -3.76
CA GLY A 188 7.54 -1.21 -5.01
C GLY A 188 8.83 -0.42 -4.82
N LEU A 189 9.51 -0.07 -5.91
CA LEU A 189 10.66 0.85 -5.91
C LEU A 189 10.15 2.31 -5.94
N ILE A 190 9.35 2.67 -4.94
CA ILE A 190 8.66 3.96 -4.87
C ILE A 190 8.89 4.54 -3.47
N PRO A 191 9.29 5.82 -3.35
CA PRO A 191 9.38 6.49 -2.06
C PRO A 191 8.02 6.53 -1.36
N HIS A 192 8.03 6.37 -0.03
CA HIS A 192 6.87 6.64 0.80
C HIS A 192 6.66 8.15 0.90
N GLU A 193 5.44 8.64 0.68
CA GLU A 193 5.08 10.05 0.77
C GLU A 193 4.06 10.25 1.90
N PRO A 194 4.14 11.34 2.68
CA PRO A 194 3.19 11.59 3.76
C PRO A 194 1.80 11.87 3.20
N THR A 195 0.78 11.32 3.86
CA THR A 195 -0.64 11.52 3.52
C THR A 195 -1.45 12.15 4.65
N GLY A 196 -0.84 12.34 5.82
CA GLY A 196 -1.42 12.94 7.02
C GLY A 196 -2.09 11.94 7.96
N ASP A 197 -2.15 10.67 7.57
CA ASP A 197 -2.61 9.55 8.41
C ASP A 197 -1.96 8.27 7.87
N ASP A 198 -0.77 7.99 8.38
CA ASP A 198 0.20 7.06 7.80
C ASP A 198 0.65 6.03 8.84
N ARG A 199 1.12 4.90 8.32
CA ARG A 199 1.90 3.91 9.07
C ARG A 199 3.26 3.80 8.41
N THR A 200 4.34 3.89 9.19
CA THR A 200 5.69 3.55 8.73
C THR A 200 6.12 2.22 9.33
N LEU A 201 6.74 1.37 8.51
CA LEU A 201 7.37 0.12 8.92
C LEU A 201 8.89 0.34 9.05
N LEU A 202 9.42 0.06 10.23
CA LEU A 202 10.84 0.11 10.56
C LEU A 202 11.39 -1.31 10.67
N GLY A 203 12.52 -1.57 10.00
CA GLY A 203 13.35 -2.74 10.23
C GLY A 203 14.50 -2.37 11.15
N ILE A 204 14.57 -3.00 12.32
CA ILE A 204 15.58 -2.71 13.32
C ILE A 204 16.39 -3.95 13.62
N GLU A 205 17.66 -3.93 13.26
CA GLU A 205 18.64 -4.99 13.58
C GLU A 205 19.28 -4.65 14.93
N LEU A 206 19.21 -5.56 15.91
CA LEU A 206 19.84 -5.43 17.23
C LEU A 206 20.87 -6.54 17.45
N GLY A 207 22.07 -6.14 17.88
CA GLY A 207 23.19 -7.03 18.19
C GLY A 207 23.22 -7.57 19.62
N GLY A 208 22.08 -7.66 20.30
CA GLY A 208 21.97 -8.15 21.67
C GLY A 208 20.53 -8.31 22.13
N ASP A 209 20.35 -8.85 23.35
CA ASP A 209 19.03 -9.14 23.90
C ASP A 209 18.39 -7.88 24.50
N LEU A 210 17.18 -7.56 24.02
CA LEU A 210 16.33 -6.53 24.58
C LEU A 210 14.91 -7.05 24.70
N SER A 211 14.33 -6.99 25.90
CA SER A 211 12.93 -7.39 26.10
C SER A 211 12.00 -6.53 25.25
N ARG A 212 10.96 -7.13 24.65
CA ARG A 212 9.93 -6.42 23.86
C ARG A 212 9.33 -5.21 24.59
N GLY A 213 9.06 -5.33 25.90
CA GLY A 213 8.52 -4.24 26.72
C GLY A 213 9.45 -3.03 26.75
N ARG A 214 10.69 -3.23 27.22
CA ARG A 214 11.72 -2.18 27.24
C ARG A 214 11.94 -1.55 25.87
N PHE A 215 11.91 -2.34 24.79
CA PHE A 215 12.08 -1.78 23.45
C PHE A 215 10.91 -0.88 23.03
N LYS A 216 9.67 -1.30 23.32
CA LYS A 216 8.48 -0.45 23.12
C LYS A 216 8.57 0.85 23.93
N ASP A 217 8.98 0.78 25.19
CA ASP A 217 9.14 1.97 26.04
C ASP A 217 10.19 2.95 25.45
N MET A 218 11.28 2.42 24.91
CA MET A 218 12.32 3.24 24.26
C MET A 218 11.80 3.91 22.99
N LEU A 219 11.09 3.16 22.13
CA LEU A 219 10.43 3.69 20.94
C LEU A 219 9.43 4.81 21.29
N GLU A 220 8.62 4.59 22.31
CA GLU A 220 7.66 5.60 22.80
C GLU A 220 8.37 6.85 23.34
N SER A 221 9.47 6.67 24.07
CA SER A 221 10.25 7.79 24.64
C SER A 221 10.87 8.74 23.61
N VAL A 222 11.06 8.27 22.37
CA VAL A 222 11.57 9.07 21.24
C VAL A 222 10.46 9.51 20.27
N GLY A 223 9.19 9.31 20.64
CA GLY A 223 8.05 9.71 19.82
C GLY A 223 7.78 8.79 18.62
N LEU A 224 8.10 7.50 18.75
CA LEU A 224 7.85 6.45 17.75
C LEU A 224 6.96 5.34 18.32
N PRO A 225 5.71 5.63 18.75
CA PRO A 225 4.86 4.63 19.40
C PRO A 225 4.57 3.45 18.46
N ALA A 226 4.93 2.24 18.91
CA ALA A 226 4.76 1.02 18.15
C ALA A 226 3.32 0.49 18.23
N VAL A 227 2.68 0.30 17.08
CA VAL A 227 1.33 -0.28 16.95
C VAL A 227 1.33 -1.72 16.43
N GLY A 228 2.45 -2.17 15.88
CA GLY A 228 2.68 -3.53 15.40
C GLY A 228 4.13 -3.90 15.62
N PHE A 229 4.41 -5.16 15.94
CA PHE A 229 5.76 -5.57 16.31
C PHE A 229 5.97 -7.07 16.06
N CYS A 230 6.77 -7.42 15.05
CA CYS A 230 7.22 -8.80 14.77
C CYS A 230 8.72 -8.93 15.05
N THR A 231 9.19 -10.11 15.42
CA THR A 231 10.61 -10.36 15.67
C THR A 231 11.05 -11.64 14.99
N TRP A 232 12.21 -11.58 14.36
CA TRP A 232 12.88 -12.72 13.79
C TRP A 232 14.28 -12.84 14.40
N HIS A 233 14.63 -14.05 14.83
CA HIS A 233 15.95 -14.35 15.38
C HIS A 233 16.80 -15.02 14.32
N ALA A 234 17.96 -14.44 14.02
CA ALA A 234 18.94 -15.07 13.14
C ALA A 234 19.42 -16.37 13.78
N ARG A 235 19.56 -17.45 12.99
CA ARG A 235 19.92 -18.79 13.50
C ARG A 235 21.42 -18.95 13.75
N ASP A 236 22.22 -17.98 13.30
CA ASP A 236 23.65 -18.12 13.00
C ASP A 236 24.52 -16.92 13.45
N LEU A 237 23.91 -15.80 13.86
CA LEU A 237 24.64 -14.62 14.36
C LEU A 237 24.39 -14.47 15.86
N HIS A 238 25.46 -14.30 16.64
CA HIS A 238 25.56 -14.12 18.10
C HIS A 238 24.42 -13.31 18.79
N GLY A 239 23.20 -13.85 18.83
CA GLY A 239 22.03 -13.15 19.39
C GLY A 239 21.46 -12.01 18.52
N ALA A 240 21.82 -11.90 17.23
CA ALA A 240 21.29 -10.84 16.39
C ALA A 240 19.79 -11.07 16.10
N SER A 241 18.97 -10.09 16.45
CA SER A 241 17.53 -10.10 16.21
C SER A 241 17.15 -8.98 15.26
N VAL A 242 16.19 -9.27 14.39
CA VAL A 242 15.62 -8.27 13.49
C VAL A 242 14.16 -8.07 13.89
N HIS A 243 13.79 -6.82 14.12
CA HIS A 243 12.46 -6.44 14.51
C HIS A 243 11.80 -5.66 13.38
N LEU A 244 10.57 -6.04 13.04
CA LEU A 244 9.69 -5.23 12.23
C LEU A 244 8.75 -4.46 13.17
N VAL A 245 8.87 -3.14 13.17
CA VAL A 245 8.08 -2.24 14.01
C VAL A 245 7.19 -1.38 13.13
N GLU A 246 5.89 -1.39 13.39
CA GLU A 246 4.94 -0.48 12.76
C GLU A 246 4.68 0.72 13.66
N VAL A 247 4.88 1.92 13.14
CA VAL A 247 4.69 3.20 13.86
C VAL A 247 3.47 3.94 13.30
N ALA A 248 2.69 4.55 14.19
CA ALA A 248 1.49 5.33 13.89
C ALA A 248 1.78 6.75 13.35
N ASP A 249 2.77 6.89 12.48
CA ASP A 249 3.19 8.18 11.94
C ASP A 249 3.94 7.97 10.61
N PHE A 250 4.11 9.05 9.86
CA PHE A 250 5.09 9.12 8.79
C PHE A 250 6.48 9.36 9.37
N VAL A 251 7.40 8.45 9.06
CA VAL A 251 8.83 8.55 9.43
C VAL A 251 9.68 8.44 8.17
N ASP A 252 10.41 9.52 7.87
CA ASP A 252 11.36 9.59 6.75
C ASP A 252 12.67 8.85 7.09
N PRO A 253 13.41 8.29 6.11
CA PRO A 253 14.73 7.71 6.37
C PRO A 253 15.71 8.63 7.12
N GLN A 254 15.55 9.96 7.02
CA GLN A 254 16.38 10.96 7.69
C GLN A 254 15.72 11.57 8.94
N ASP A 255 14.64 10.98 9.43
CA ASP A 255 13.92 11.50 10.60
C ASP A 255 14.81 11.47 11.86
N PRO A 256 14.96 12.59 12.59
CA PRO A 256 15.86 12.69 13.74
C PRO A 256 15.48 11.74 14.88
N ARG A 257 14.23 11.28 14.96
CA ARG A 257 13.79 10.30 15.96
C ARG A 257 14.48 8.95 15.78
N LEU A 258 14.89 8.60 14.55
CA LEU A 258 15.63 7.37 14.27
C LEU A 258 17.04 7.43 14.88
N SER A 259 17.74 8.55 14.74
CA SER A 259 19.04 8.76 15.38
C SER A 259 18.92 8.81 16.91
N ALA A 260 17.91 9.48 17.43
CA ALA A 260 17.64 9.51 18.87
C ALA A 260 17.36 8.11 19.46
N LEU A 261 16.70 7.23 18.70
CA LEU A 261 16.50 5.83 19.09
C LEU A 261 17.83 5.08 19.21
N VAL A 262 18.72 5.23 18.22
CA VAL A 262 20.05 4.60 18.23
C VAL A 262 20.87 5.10 19.42
N GLU A 263 20.87 6.41 19.69
CA GLU A 263 21.54 6.99 20.87
C GLU A 263 20.98 6.42 22.18
N ARG A 264 19.66 6.23 22.27
CA ARG A 264 19.00 5.62 23.44
C ARG A 264 19.34 4.15 23.65
N LEU A 265 19.62 3.41 22.58
CA LEU A 265 20.08 2.02 22.64
C LEU A 265 21.49 1.89 23.23
N GLY A 266 22.26 2.99 23.25
CA GLY A 266 23.55 3.08 23.92
C GLY A 266 24.55 2.08 23.35
N ASP A 267 25.04 1.18 24.21
CA ASP A 267 26.05 0.18 23.82
C ASP A 267 25.49 -0.99 23.00
N ILE A 268 24.16 -1.11 22.86
CA ILE A 268 23.54 -2.15 22.05
C ILE A 268 23.72 -1.78 20.57
N PRO A 269 24.49 -2.55 19.77
CA PRO A 269 24.65 -2.25 18.35
C PRO A 269 23.29 -2.33 17.65
N ALA A 270 22.91 -1.24 17.00
CA ALA A 270 21.60 -1.11 16.39
C ALA A 270 21.69 -0.49 14.99
N ARG A 271 20.90 -1.02 14.06
CA ARG A 271 20.70 -0.42 12.75
C ARG A 271 19.21 -0.32 12.45
N VAL A 272 18.77 0.88 12.12
CA VAL A 272 17.37 1.19 11.85
C VAL A 272 17.22 1.57 10.38
N ASN A 273 16.30 0.91 9.68
CA ASN A 273 15.95 1.23 8.30
C ASN A 273 14.44 1.41 8.16
N THR A 274 14.00 2.41 7.41
CA THR A 274 12.60 2.50 6.97
C THR A 274 12.35 1.48 5.85
N ILE A 275 11.50 0.49 6.10
CA ILE A 275 11.08 -0.52 5.12
C ILE A 275 9.99 0.03 4.18
N GLY A 276 9.45 1.20 4.47
CA GLY A 276 8.40 1.86 3.72
C GLY A 276 7.22 2.17 4.62
N GLY A 277 6.07 2.40 4.03
CA GLY A 277 4.88 2.75 4.78
C GLY A 277 3.66 2.82 3.88
N TYR A 278 2.54 3.12 4.50
CA TYR A 278 1.28 3.21 3.80
C TYR A 278 0.32 4.17 4.48
N ALA A 279 -0.51 4.81 3.67
CA ALA A 279 -1.66 5.54 4.15
C ALA A 279 -2.65 4.58 4.83
N VAL A 280 -3.13 4.93 6.03
CA VAL A 280 -4.13 4.14 6.75
C VAL A 280 -5.37 3.91 5.87
N PRO A 281 -5.84 2.65 5.69
CA PRO A 281 -7.04 2.32 4.93
C PRO A 281 -8.27 3.10 5.38
N LEU A 282 -9.17 3.38 4.43
CA LEU A 282 -10.40 4.10 4.69
C LEU A 282 -11.31 3.33 5.64
N ARG A 283 -11.88 4.05 6.59
CA ARG A 283 -13.10 3.63 7.28
C ARG A 283 -14.28 4.16 6.48
N LEU A 284 -14.91 3.27 5.72
CA LEU A 284 -16.10 3.64 4.97
C LEU A 284 -17.28 3.86 5.93
N PRO A 285 -18.15 4.85 5.65
CA PRO A 285 -19.38 5.09 6.40
C PRO A 285 -20.39 3.95 6.24
#